data_AF-A0A3B9KV72-F1
#
_entry.id   AF-A0A3B9KV72-F1
#
_cell.length_a   1.000
_cell.length_b   1.000
_cell.length_c   1.000
_cell.angle_alpha   90.00
_cell.angle_beta   90.00
_cell.angle_gamma   90.00
#
_symmetry.space_group_name_H-M   'P 1'
#
loop_
_entity.id
_entity.type
_entity.pdbx_description
1 polymer ?
#
loop_
_entity_poly.entity_id
_entity_poly.type
_entity_poly.pdbx_seq_one_letter_code
_entity_poly.pdbx_strand_id
1 'polypeptide(L)'
;MANKANKKYLESKLKLEQEKQYLAKRKVLRLFSLAALVLSVVLLLLMLANWAAIYNTDMAGNEIEVSGYNCVSAGISGDYTSMDTGRFGNMAVFNYHIPAYIQKLCALSVAALFVVIAHVLINLFALITNKQGAFNVVGIVFAVAEAALFIACHAVAISFNNAGILHTYCNDNPACSVQSHAILPALFALISLAAPILALIRASKIKPLEAPAQDTAKGEKRK
;
A
#
# COMPACT_ATOMS: atom_id res chain seq x y z
N MET A 1 -30.76 -18.73 -36.37
CA MET A 1 -30.16 -19.37 -35.16
C MET A 1 -28.66 -19.69 -35.28
N ALA A 2 -28.12 -19.99 -36.47
CA ALA A 2 -26.70 -20.31 -36.68
C ALA A 2 -25.70 -19.24 -36.17
N ASN A 3 -26.08 -17.95 -36.22
CA ASN A 3 -25.20 -16.84 -35.83
C ASN A 3 -24.89 -16.81 -34.31
N LYS A 4 -25.81 -17.30 -33.47
CA LYS A 4 -25.64 -17.31 -31.99
C LYS A 4 -24.73 -18.45 -31.53
N ALA A 5 -24.81 -19.60 -32.20
CA ALA A 5 -23.96 -20.76 -31.93
C ALA A 5 -22.50 -20.50 -32.35
N ASN A 6 -22.29 -19.85 -33.50
CA ASN A 6 -20.95 -19.54 -34.00
C ASN A 6 -20.24 -18.49 -33.12
N LYS A 7 -20.99 -17.48 -32.62
CA LYS A 7 -20.48 -16.51 -31.64
C LYS A 7 -20.05 -17.19 -30.33
N LYS A 8 -20.87 -18.09 -29.79
CA LYS A 8 -20.57 -18.82 -28.54
C LYS A 8 -19.35 -19.73 -28.68
N TYR A 9 -19.17 -20.35 -29.84
CA TYR A 9 -17.98 -21.15 -30.17
C TYR A 9 -16.71 -20.27 -30.23
N LEU A 10 -16.78 -19.12 -30.89
CA LEU A 10 -15.65 -18.18 -30.97
C LEU A 10 -15.22 -17.67 -29.58
N GLU A 11 -16.19 -17.27 -28.74
CA GLU A 11 -15.93 -16.83 -27.36
C GLU A 11 -15.30 -17.93 -26.51
N SER A 12 -15.75 -19.18 -26.66
CA SER A 12 -15.17 -20.33 -25.97
C SER A 12 -13.72 -20.59 -26.41
N LYS A 13 -13.43 -20.48 -27.71
CA LYS A 13 -12.08 -20.67 -28.25
C LYS A 13 -11.13 -19.57 -27.77
N LEU A 14 -11.60 -18.32 -27.76
CA LEU A 14 -10.85 -17.17 -27.23
C LEU A 14 -10.51 -17.36 -25.75
N LYS A 15 -11.48 -17.79 -24.92
CA LYS A 15 -11.26 -18.07 -23.50
C LYS A 15 -10.22 -19.17 -23.28
N LEU A 16 -10.28 -20.25 -24.08
CA LEU A 16 -9.32 -21.36 -24.00
C LEU A 16 -7.89 -20.91 -24.34
N GLU A 17 -7.73 -20.07 -25.36
CA GLU A 17 -6.41 -19.52 -25.72
C GLU A 17 -5.87 -18.56 -24.66
N GLN A 18 -6.72 -17.72 -24.09
CA GLN A 18 -6.36 -16.86 -22.96
C GLN A 18 -5.95 -17.69 -21.74
N GLU A 19 -6.66 -18.77 -21.42
CA GLU A 19 -6.28 -19.70 -20.35
C GLU A 19 -4.91 -20.37 -20.61
N LYS A 20 -4.63 -20.81 -21.83
CA LYS A 20 -3.32 -21.39 -22.18
C LYS A 20 -2.19 -20.37 -22.00
N GLN A 21 -2.39 -19.13 -22.43
CA GLN A 21 -1.42 -18.06 -22.27
C GLN A 21 -1.24 -17.66 -20.80
N TYR A 22 -2.31 -17.67 -20.01
CA TYR A 22 -2.26 -17.44 -18.56
C TYR A 22 -1.50 -18.57 -17.85
N LEU A 23 -1.78 -19.83 -18.18
CA LEU A 23 -1.07 -20.99 -17.64
C LEU A 23 0.44 -20.94 -17.95
N ALA A 24 0.81 -20.51 -19.15
CA ALA A 24 2.21 -20.32 -19.53
C ALA A 24 2.92 -19.24 -18.68
N LYS A 25 2.22 -18.19 -18.27
CA LYS A 25 2.76 -17.10 -17.45
C LYS A 25 2.51 -17.24 -15.94
N ARG A 26 1.76 -18.27 -15.52
CA ARG A 26 1.31 -18.48 -14.13
C ARG A 26 2.44 -18.47 -13.11
N LYS A 27 3.59 -19.09 -13.42
CA LYS A 27 4.75 -19.11 -12.50
C LYS A 27 5.25 -17.71 -12.19
N VAL A 28 5.33 -16.85 -13.21
CA VAL A 28 5.82 -15.48 -13.09
C VAL A 28 4.81 -14.60 -12.34
N LEU A 29 3.52 -14.70 -12.67
CA LEU A 29 2.46 -13.97 -11.96
C LEU A 29 2.41 -14.35 -10.48
N ARG A 30 2.57 -15.65 -10.16
CA ARG A 30 2.64 -16.15 -8.79
C ARG A 30 3.83 -15.58 -8.02
N LEU A 31 4.98 -15.45 -8.67
CA LEU A 31 6.17 -14.86 -8.05
C LEU A 31 5.91 -13.38 -7.65
N PHE A 32 5.27 -12.60 -8.54
CA PHE A 32 4.93 -11.21 -8.24
C PHE A 32 3.89 -11.07 -7.13
N SER A 33 2.83 -11.89 -7.14
CA SER A 33 1.84 -11.88 -6.04
C SER A 33 2.46 -12.31 -4.71
N LEU A 34 3.42 -13.24 -4.72
CA LEU A 34 4.17 -13.63 -3.53
C LEU A 34 5.08 -12.49 -3.04
N ALA A 35 5.79 -11.82 -3.96
CA ALA A 35 6.62 -10.67 -3.61
C ALA A 35 5.79 -9.53 -3.02
N ALA A 36 4.64 -9.21 -3.60
CA ALA A 36 3.69 -8.22 -3.08
C ALA A 36 3.20 -8.61 -1.68
N LEU A 37 2.82 -9.89 -1.47
CA LEU A 37 2.43 -10.39 -0.15
C LEU A 37 3.53 -10.20 0.89
N VAL A 38 4.77 -10.60 0.57
CA VAL A 38 5.91 -10.46 1.48
C VAL A 38 6.17 -9.00 1.82
N LEU A 39 6.13 -8.10 0.83
CA LEU A 39 6.32 -6.67 1.05
C LEU A 39 5.21 -6.06 1.92
N SER A 40 3.94 -6.43 1.71
CA SER A 40 2.84 -5.99 2.58
C SER A 40 2.98 -6.52 4.02
N VAL A 41 3.49 -7.73 4.22
CA VAL A 41 3.79 -8.25 5.56
C VAL A 41 4.94 -7.48 6.22
N VAL A 42 5.99 -7.13 5.46
CA VAL A 42 7.07 -6.28 5.96
C VAL A 42 6.54 -4.91 6.38
N LEU A 43 5.61 -4.32 5.62
CA LEU A 43 4.94 -3.06 6.01
C LEU A 43 4.20 -3.16 7.34
N LEU A 44 3.51 -4.28 7.61
CA LEU A 44 2.88 -4.52 8.92
C LEU A 44 3.91 -4.53 10.04
N LEU A 45 5.06 -5.17 9.82
CA LEU A 45 6.15 -5.19 10.81
C LEU A 45 6.77 -3.80 11.01
N LEU A 46 6.89 -3.01 9.96
CA LEU A 46 7.37 -1.62 10.04
C LEU A 46 6.42 -0.69 10.79
N MET A 47 5.16 -1.08 11.03
CA MET A 47 4.29 -0.35 11.97
C MET A 47 4.84 -0.38 13.40
N LEU A 48 5.67 -1.36 13.76
CA LEU A 48 6.32 -1.40 15.07
C LEU A 48 7.50 -0.42 15.16
N ALA A 49 7.96 0.13 14.04
CA ALA A 49 9.04 1.11 14.03
C ALA A 49 8.54 2.49 14.47
N ASN A 50 9.48 3.31 14.93
CA ASN A 50 9.24 4.72 15.22
C ASN A 50 8.75 5.45 13.96
N TRP A 51 7.78 6.35 14.12
CA TRP A 51 7.38 7.28 13.07
C TRP A 51 7.94 8.67 13.27
N ALA A 52 7.86 9.17 14.50
CA ALA A 52 8.45 10.43 14.89
C ALA A 52 9.28 10.23 16.14
N ALA A 53 10.45 10.84 16.16
CA ALA A 53 11.30 10.92 17.34
C ALA A 53 11.82 12.35 17.51
N ILE A 54 11.82 12.84 18.75
CA ILE A 54 12.47 14.08 19.15
C ILE A 54 13.85 13.71 19.70
N TYR A 55 14.84 14.38 19.15
CA TYR A 55 16.22 14.35 19.60
C TYR A 55 16.50 15.68 20.25
N ASN A 56 16.98 15.66 21.48
CA ASN A 56 17.29 16.86 22.24
C ASN A 56 18.50 16.51 23.09
N THR A 57 19.70 16.51 22.50
CA THR A 57 20.96 16.50 23.26
C THR A 57 22.20 16.51 22.36
N ASP A 58 23.27 16.99 22.97
CA ASP A 58 24.68 16.85 22.59
C ASP A 58 25.22 15.41 22.86
N MET A 59 24.36 14.51 23.35
CA MET A 59 24.59 13.10 23.66
C MET A 59 23.59 12.25 22.85
N ALA A 60 24.09 11.22 22.18
CA ALA A 60 23.33 10.46 21.19
C ALA A 60 22.17 9.64 21.77
N GLY A 61 20.92 10.08 21.61
CA GLY A 61 19.73 9.29 21.93
C GLY A 61 18.39 9.96 21.52
N ASN A 62 17.35 9.14 21.29
CA ASN A 62 15.97 9.62 21.14
C ASN A 62 15.45 9.96 22.53
N GLU A 63 15.00 11.20 22.78
CA GLU A 63 14.40 11.56 24.08
C GLU A 63 12.92 11.16 24.13
N ILE A 64 12.22 11.36 23.00
CA ILE A 64 10.81 11.02 22.86
C ILE A 64 10.62 10.32 21.53
N GLU A 65 9.92 9.20 21.56
CA GLU A 65 9.54 8.48 20.35
C GLU A 65 8.08 8.02 20.39
N VAL A 66 7.51 7.96 19.20
CA VAL A 66 6.20 7.38 18.95
C VAL A 66 6.29 6.44 17.75
N SER A 67 5.96 5.18 17.98
CA SER A 67 5.89 4.16 16.94
C SER A 67 4.56 4.14 16.22
N GLY A 68 4.54 3.44 15.09
CA GLY A 68 3.31 3.26 14.36
C GLY A 68 2.23 2.50 15.13
N TYR A 69 2.66 1.52 15.92
CA TYR A 69 1.83 0.77 16.83
C TYR A 69 1.22 1.63 17.93
N ASN A 70 2.01 2.55 18.52
CA ASN A 70 1.49 3.46 19.54
C ASN A 70 0.39 4.35 18.97
N CYS A 71 0.63 4.89 17.78
CA CYS A 71 -0.33 5.72 17.07
C CYS A 71 -1.61 4.96 16.67
N VAL A 72 -1.49 3.71 16.22
CA VAL A 72 -2.67 2.85 15.98
C VAL A 72 -3.43 2.62 17.27
N SER A 73 -2.73 2.30 18.36
CA SER A 73 -3.34 2.02 19.65
C SER A 73 -4.11 3.23 20.19
N ALA A 74 -3.51 4.43 20.15
CA ALA A 74 -4.13 5.70 20.52
C ALA A 74 -5.29 6.07 19.58
N GLY A 75 -5.11 5.87 18.27
CA GLY A 75 -6.13 6.15 17.26
C GLY A 75 -7.39 5.30 17.42
N ILE A 76 -7.23 4.03 17.80
CA ILE A 76 -8.35 3.12 18.04
C ILE A 76 -9.00 3.37 19.40
N SER A 77 -8.21 3.59 20.46
CA SER A 77 -8.76 3.83 21.80
C SER A 77 -9.34 5.23 21.99
N GLY A 78 -8.90 6.20 21.19
CA GLY A 78 -9.15 7.62 21.42
C GLY A 78 -8.33 8.20 22.59
N ASP A 79 -7.42 7.43 23.17
CA ASP A 79 -6.61 7.84 24.31
C ASP A 79 -5.21 8.26 23.85
N TYR A 80 -5.00 9.57 23.79
CA TYR A 80 -3.74 10.22 23.40
C TYR A 80 -2.97 10.78 24.59
N THR A 81 -3.52 10.66 25.80
CA THR A 81 -2.99 11.29 27.02
C THR A 81 -2.48 10.28 28.04
N SER A 82 -2.72 8.99 27.80
CA SER A 82 -2.22 7.92 28.66
C SER A 82 -0.70 7.96 28.83
N MET A 83 -0.28 7.75 30.07
CA MET A 83 1.12 7.62 30.48
C MET A 83 1.60 6.15 30.43
N ASP A 84 0.77 5.22 29.94
CA ASP A 84 1.19 3.84 29.66
C ASP A 84 2.12 3.85 28.44
N THR A 85 3.41 4.03 28.71
CA THR A 85 4.48 4.13 27.71
C THR A 85 4.68 2.83 26.95
N GLY A 86 4.25 1.67 27.46
CA GLY A 86 4.30 0.41 26.73
C GLY A 86 3.33 0.40 25.55
N ARG A 87 2.09 0.83 25.79
CA ARG A 87 1.04 0.82 24.77
C ARG A 87 1.02 2.08 23.91
N PHE A 88 1.20 3.24 24.52
CA PHE A 88 1.05 4.54 23.87
C PHE A 88 2.40 5.24 23.64
N GLY A 89 3.52 4.69 24.10
CA GLY A 89 4.82 5.36 23.95
C GLY A 89 4.79 6.73 24.64
N ASN A 90 5.47 7.71 24.04
CA ASN A 90 5.44 9.08 24.54
C ASN A 90 4.37 9.96 23.86
N MET A 91 3.24 9.36 23.44
CA MET A 91 2.14 10.06 22.75
C MET A 91 1.65 11.28 23.52
N ALA A 92 1.56 11.17 24.85
CA ALA A 92 1.05 12.22 25.72
C ALA A 92 1.82 13.53 25.55
N VAL A 93 3.15 13.46 25.37
CA VAL A 93 3.98 14.65 25.16
C VAL A 93 3.65 15.31 23.82
N PHE A 94 3.60 14.53 22.74
CA PHE A 94 3.19 15.05 21.43
C PHE A 94 1.77 15.62 21.45
N ASN A 95 0.83 14.96 22.14
CA ASN A 95 -0.56 15.41 22.22
C ASN A 95 -0.74 16.67 23.06
N TYR A 96 0.10 16.88 24.08
CA TYR A 96 0.10 18.11 24.86
C TYR A 96 0.56 19.32 24.03
N HIS A 97 1.61 19.15 23.21
CA HIS A 97 2.21 20.26 22.46
C HIS A 97 1.60 20.46 21.06
N ILE A 98 1.26 19.38 20.35
CA ILE A 98 0.82 19.41 18.94
C ILE A 98 -0.36 18.46 18.68
N PRO A 99 -1.49 18.58 19.42
CA PRO A 99 -2.60 17.62 19.39
C PRO A 99 -3.14 17.36 17.99
N ALA A 100 -3.35 18.41 17.19
CA ALA A 100 -3.88 18.27 15.84
C ALA A 100 -2.97 17.46 14.90
N TYR A 101 -1.65 17.57 15.06
CA TYR A 101 -0.69 16.88 14.21
C TYR A 101 -0.53 15.42 14.62
N ILE A 102 -0.43 15.13 15.92
CA ILE A 102 -0.29 13.76 16.40
C ILE A 102 -1.58 12.95 16.18
N GLN A 103 -2.76 13.55 16.37
CA GLN A 103 -4.04 12.89 16.08
C GLN A 103 -4.19 12.58 14.59
N LYS A 104 -3.78 13.50 13.71
CA LYS A 104 -3.72 13.25 12.25
C LYS A 104 -2.78 12.10 11.91
N LEU A 105 -1.57 12.08 12.50
CA LEU A 105 -0.63 10.98 12.32
C LEU A 105 -1.30 9.66 12.73
N CYS A 106 -1.91 9.59 13.91
CA CYS A 106 -2.60 8.40 14.40
C CYS A 106 -3.75 7.95 13.51
N ALA A 107 -4.57 8.88 13.01
CA ALA A 107 -5.69 8.57 12.13
C ALA A 107 -5.23 7.99 10.77
N LEU A 108 -4.24 8.62 10.13
CA LEU A 108 -3.65 8.14 8.88
C LEU A 108 -3.08 6.73 9.02
N SER A 109 -2.58 6.46 10.20
CA SER A 109 -1.90 5.24 10.56
C SER A 109 -2.80 4.07 10.88
N VAL A 110 -3.93 4.35 11.54
CA VAL A 110 -5.05 3.41 11.62
C VAL A 110 -5.56 3.09 10.22
N ALA A 111 -5.74 4.10 9.36
CA ALA A 111 -6.14 3.88 7.97
C ALA A 111 -5.11 3.03 7.21
N ALA A 112 -3.82 3.33 7.35
CA ALA A 112 -2.73 2.58 6.73
C ALA A 112 -2.77 1.12 7.17
N LEU A 113 -2.95 0.84 8.47
CA LEU A 113 -3.06 -0.53 8.98
C LEU A 113 -4.19 -1.30 8.30
N PHE A 114 -5.39 -0.74 8.24
CA PHE A 114 -6.54 -1.41 7.63
C PHE A 114 -6.33 -1.67 6.14
N VAL A 115 -5.76 -0.71 5.42
CA VAL A 115 -5.45 -0.86 3.99
C VAL A 115 -4.40 -1.96 3.79
N VAL A 116 -3.33 -2.00 4.61
CA VAL A 116 -2.30 -3.04 4.51
C VAL A 116 -2.85 -4.43 4.82
N ILE A 117 -3.66 -4.56 5.88
CA ILE A 117 -4.32 -5.84 6.20
C ILE A 117 -5.19 -6.29 5.02
N ALA A 118 -6.01 -5.40 4.46
CA ALA A 118 -6.86 -5.73 3.32
C ALA A 118 -6.02 -6.15 2.09
N HIS A 119 -4.92 -5.46 1.81
CA HIS A 119 -4.02 -5.80 0.71
C HIS A 119 -3.36 -7.18 0.90
N VAL A 120 -2.90 -7.50 2.12
CA VAL A 120 -2.39 -8.84 2.48
C VAL A 120 -3.44 -9.90 2.20
N LEU A 121 -4.68 -9.69 2.65
CA LEU A 121 -5.78 -10.63 2.44
C LEU A 121 -6.09 -10.84 0.95
N ILE A 122 -6.08 -9.78 0.15
CA ILE A 122 -6.30 -9.86 -1.31
C ILE A 122 -5.19 -10.66 -1.98
N ASN A 123 -3.92 -10.38 -1.66
CA ASN A 123 -2.79 -11.11 -2.23
C ASN A 123 -2.81 -12.59 -1.82
N LEU A 124 -3.14 -12.88 -0.56
CA LEU A 124 -3.29 -14.24 -0.06
C LEU A 124 -4.43 -14.98 -0.78
N PHE A 125 -5.59 -14.34 -0.93
CA PHE A 125 -6.73 -14.91 -1.65
C PHE A 125 -6.41 -15.16 -3.13
N ALA A 126 -5.68 -14.24 -3.78
CA ALA A 126 -5.22 -14.40 -5.15
C ALA A 126 -4.30 -15.61 -5.33
N LEU A 127 -3.43 -15.86 -4.35
CA LEU A 127 -2.52 -17.01 -4.33
C LEU A 127 -3.27 -18.33 -4.11
N ILE A 128 -4.19 -18.38 -3.14
CA ILE A 128 -4.96 -19.60 -2.81
C ILE A 128 -5.88 -19.98 -3.97
N THR A 129 -6.63 -19.02 -4.51
CA THR A 129 -7.60 -19.28 -5.59
C THR A 129 -6.97 -19.39 -6.98
N ASN A 130 -5.68 -19.07 -7.12
CA ASN A 130 -4.97 -18.97 -8.40
C ASN A 130 -5.58 -17.97 -9.41
N LYS A 131 -6.40 -17.03 -8.94
CA LYS A 131 -7.09 -16.00 -9.77
C LYS A 131 -6.31 -14.68 -9.83
N GLN A 132 -4.99 -14.76 -9.99
CA GLN A 132 -4.07 -13.62 -9.91
C GLN A 132 -4.43 -12.48 -10.89
N GLY A 133 -4.91 -12.79 -12.09
CA GLY A 133 -5.25 -11.77 -13.09
C GLY A 133 -6.26 -10.72 -12.61
N ALA A 134 -7.37 -11.15 -11.98
CA ALA A 134 -8.41 -10.22 -11.50
C ALA A 134 -7.99 -9.51 -10.21
N PHE A 135 -7.37 -10.25 -9.28
CA PHE A 135 -6.96 -9.70 -7.99
C PHE A 135 -5.74 -8.79 -8.07
N ASN A 136 -4.90 -8.90 -9.11
CA ASN A 136 -3.76 -7.99 -9.29
C ASN A 136 -4.23 -6.55 -9.53
N VAL A 137 -5.33 -6.31 -10.25
CA VAL A 137 -5.84 -4.95 -10.47
C VAL A 137 -6.34 -4.34 -9.16
N VAL A 138 -7.09 -5.12 -8.37
CA VAL A 138 -7.54 -4.69 -7.04
C VAL A 138 -6.32 -4.45 -6.14
N GLY A 139 -5.33 -5.33 -6.16
CA GLY A 139 -4.08 -5.18 -5.42
C GLY A 139 -3.34 -3.88 -5.76
N ILE A 140 -3.35 -3.42 -7.02
CA ILE A 140 -2.76 -2.12 -7.39
C ILE A 140 -3.46 -0.97 -6.65
N VAL A 141 -4.80 -0.97 -6.59
CA VAL A 141 -5.55 0.09 -5.89
C VAL A 141 -5.15 0.16 -4.42
N PHE A 142 -5.06 -0.99 -3.76
CA PHE A 142 -4.61 -1.06 -2.37
C PHE A 142 -3.14 -0.63 -2.24
N ALA A 143 -2.23 -1.07 -3.09
CA ALA A 143 -0.83 -0.66 -3.07
C ALA A 143 -0.65 0.85 -3.26
N VAL A 144 -1.45 1.49 -4.11
CA VAL A 144 -1.45 2.96 -4.28
C VAL A 144 -1.95 3.64 -3.00
N ALA A 145 -3.03 3.14 -2.41
CA ALA A 145 -3.56 3.67 -1.17
C ALA A 145 -2.56 3.53 0.00
N GLU A 146 -1.89 2.38 0.12
CA GLU A 146 -0.81 2.16 1.09
C GLU A 146 0.32 3.18 0.91
N ALA A 147 0.82 3.33 -0.31
CA ALA A 147 1.89 4.28 -0.60
C ALA A 147 1.48 5.71 -0.25
N ALA A 148 0.28 6.13 -0.64
CA ALA A 148 -0.24 7.46 -0.32
C ALA A 148 -0.36 7.69 1.19
N LEU A 149 -0.87 6.71 1.94
CA LEU A 149 -1.04 6.81 3.40
C LEU A 149 0.30 6.87 4.12
N PHE A 150 1.27 6.00 3.79
CA PHE A 150 2.59 6.05 4.43
C PHE A 150 3.38 7.31 4.07
N ILE A 151 3.26 7.82 2.84
CA ILE A 151 3.81 9.13 2.46
C ILE A 151 3.16 10.23 3.30
N ALA A 152 1.84 10.18 3.52
CA ALA A 152 1.14 11.14 4.35
C ALA A 152 1.59 11.05 5.83
N CYS A 153 1.77 9.85 6.38
CA CYS A 153 2.34 9.66 7.72
C CYS A 153 3.73 10.29 7.81
N HIS A 154 4.59 10.07 6.81
CA HIS A 154 5.92 10.67 6.75
C HIS A 154 5.87 12.20 6.71
N ALA A 155 5.03 12.77 5.84
CA ALA A 155 4.84 14.20 5.69
C ALA A 155 4.33 14.85 6.99
N VAL A 156 3.36 14.23 7.65
CA VAL A 156 2.84 14.70 8.95
C VAL A 156 3.93 14.63 10.02
N ALA A 157 4.67 13.53 10.12
CA ALA A 157 5.77 13.43 11.08
C ALA A 157 6.88 14.46 10.84
N ILE A 158 7.25 14.79 9.59
CA ILE A 158 8.20 15.89 9.32
C ILE A 158 7.61 17.24 9.74
N SER A 159 6.31 17.45 9.52
CA SER A 159 5.65 18.73 9.82
C SER A 159 5.68 19.10 11.30
N PHE A 160 6.00 18.16 12.20
CA PHE A 160 6.19 18.43 13.62
C PHE A 160 7.30 19.46 13.86
N ASN A 161 8.34 19.51 13.01
CA ASN A 161 9.39 20.54 13.08
C ASN A 161 8.82 21.96 12.96
N ASN A 162 7.76 22.14 12.18
CA ASN A 162 7.14 23.45 11.95
C ASN A 162 5.94 23.72 12.87
N ALA A 163 5.59 22.76 13.75
CA ALA A 163 4.38 22.81 14.57
C ALA A 163 4.61 23.40 15.97
N GLY A 164 5.79 23.99 16.24
CA GLY A 164 6.09 24.67 17.51
C GLY A 164 6.47 23.76 18.68
N ILE A 165 6.53 22.43 18.47
CA ILE A 165 6.99 21.50 19.50
C ILE A 165 8.46 21.74 19.88
N LEU A 166 9.30 22.12 18.91
CA LEU A 166 10.70 22.46 19.19
C LEU A 166 10.82 23.65 20.14
N HIS A 167 10.03 24.70 19.92
CA HIS A 167 10.05 25.89 20.79
C HIS A 167 9.53 25.57 22.20
N THR A 168 8.44 24.80 22.30
CA THR A 168 7.76 24.56 23.59
C THR A 168 8.39 23.45 24.42
N TYR A 169 8.78 22.34 23.79
CA TYR A 169 9.38 21.20 24.48
C TYR A 169 10.90 21.34 24.62
N CYS A 170 11.59 21.80 23.56
CA CYS A 170 13.04 21.93 23.56
C CYS A 170 13.56 23.31 23.99
N ASN A 171 12.67 24.23 24.41
CA ASN A 171 13.04 25.57 24.89
C ASN A 171 14.03 26.30 23.96
N ASP A 172 13.73 26.26 22.65
CA ASP A 172 14.54 26.82 21.56
C ASP A 172 16.00 26.32 21.48
N ASN A 173 16.28 25.14 22.04
CA ASN A 173 17.58 24.49 21.89
C ASN A 173 17.85 24.19 20.39
N PRO A 174 18.86 24.80 19.76
CA PRO A 174 19.16 24.59 18.34
C PRO A 174 19.67 23.18 18.03
N ALA A 175 20.13 22.41 19.03
CA ALA A 175 20.51 21.01 18.86
C ALA A 175 19.29 20.07 18.83
N CYS A 176 18.09 20.55 19.20
CA CYS A 176 16.89 19.74 19.18
C CYS A 176 16.29 19.64 17.76
N SER A 177 15.88 18.44 17.37
CA SER A 177 15.25 18.18 16.07
C SER A 177 14.18 17.09 16.15
N VAL A 178 13.16 17.18 15.29
CA VAL A 178 12.20 16.09 15.09
C VAL A 178 12.56 15.34 13.81
N GLN A 179 12.78 14.04 13.91
CA GLN A 179 13.04 13.18 12.75
C GLN A 179 11.85 12.29 12.45
N SER A 180 11.61 12.12 11.15
CA SER A 180 10.55 11.24 10.64
C SER A 180 11.14 9.93 10.16
N HIS A 181 10.99 8.90 11.00
CA HIS A 181 11.36 7.51 10.69
C HIS A 181 10.29 6.80 9.85
N ALA A 182 9.12 7.42 9.68
CA ALA A 182 8.07 6.99 8.77
C ALA A 182 8.48 7.00 7.28
N ILE A 183 9.65 7.55 6.93
CA ILE A 183 10.19 7.46 5.57
C ILE A 183 10.43 6.01 5.14
N LEU A 184 10.85 5.16 6.07
CA LEU A 184 11.17 3.76 5.78
C LEU A 184 9.93 2.98 5.32
N PRO A 185 8.80 2.95 6.06
CA PRO A 185 7.59 2.32 5.56
C PRO A 185 7.05 2.99 4.28
N ALA A 186 7.24 4.31 4.08
CA ALA A 186 6.85 4.96 2.83
C ALA A 186 7.65 4.44 1.61
N LEU A 187 8.96 4.26 1.75
CA LEU A 187 9.81 3.68 0.70
C LEU A 187 9.41 2.23 0.41
N PHE A 188 9.18 1.42 1.44
CA PHE A 188 8.72 0.03 1.27
C PHE A 188 7.34 -0.04 0.60
N ALA A 189 6.45 0.91 0.86
CA ALA A 189 5.14 0.96 0.22
C ALA A 189 5.25 1.30 -1.28
N LEU A 190 6.17 2.19 -1.65
CA LEU A 190 6.49 2.46 -3.05
C LEU A 190 7.10 1.24 -3.77
N ILE A 191 7.97 0.48 -3.08
CA ILE A 191 8.52 -0.77 -3.63
C ILE A 191 7.42 -1.83 -3.76
N SER A 192 6.52 -1.93 -2.76
CA SER A 192 5.36 -2.82 -2.79
C SER A 192 4.46 -2.56 -4.00
N LEU A 193 4.27 -1.30 -4.37
CA LEU A 193 3.53 -0.89 -5.57
C LEU A 193 4.17 -1.34 -6.89
N ALA A 194 5.49 -1.47 -6.96
CA ALA A 194 6.18 -1.89 -8.18
C ALA A 194 5.84 -3.34 -8.60
N ALA A 195 5.70 -4.26 -7.64
CA ALA A 195 5.41 -5.67 -7.90
C ALA A 195 4.08 -5.90 -8.67
N PRO A 196 2.92 -5.38 -8.24
CA PRO A 196 1.66 -5.57 -8.94
C PRO A 196 1.61 -4.79 -10.26
N ILE A 197 2.29 -3.64 -10.38
CA ILE A 197 2.44 -2.93 -11.67
C ILE A 197 3.21 -3.79 -12.67
N LEU A 198 4.36 -4.35 -12.27
CA LEU A 198 5.15 -5.22 -13.14
C LEU A 198 4.37 -6.48 -13.53
N ALA A 199 3.59 -7.05 -12.60
CA ALA A 199 2.69 -8.16 -12.89
C ALA A 199 1.65 -7.78 -13.96
N LEU A 200 1.04 -6.60 -13.84
CA LEU A 200 0.08 -6.08 -14.80
C LEU A 200 0.70 -5.84 -16.18
N ILE A 201 1.88 -5.21 -16.25
CA ILE A 201 2.59 -4.97 -17.52
C ILE A 201 2.95 -6.30 -18.20
N ARG A 202 3.35 -7.32 -17.44
CA ARG A 202 3.66 -8.65 -17.99
C ARG A 202 2.41 -9.39 -18.46
N ALA A 203 1.28 -9.15 -17.80
CA ALA A 203 -0.03 -9.66 -18.20
C ALA A 203 -0.59 -8.92 -19.43
N SER A 204 -0.40 -7.61 -19.57
CA SER A 204 -0.91 -6.82 -20.71
C SER A 204 -0.16 -7.07 -22.02
N LYS A 205 1.10 -7.52 -21.95
CA LYS A 205 1.85 -8.03 -23.13
C LYS A 205 1.29 -9.36 -23.69
N ILE A 206 0.16 -9.83 -23.19
CA ILE A 206 -0.61 -10.89 -23.83
C ILE A 206 -1.41 -10.23 -24.96
N LYS A 207 -0.99 -10.45 -26.22
CA LYS A 207 -1.70 -9.88 -27.39
C LYS A 207 -3.19 -10.23 -27.29
N PRO A 208 -4.11 -9.24 -27.38
CA PRO A 208 -5.49 -9.59 -27.68
C PRO A 208 -5.46 -10.34 -29.02
N LEU A 209 -6.06 -11.54 -29.05
CA LEU A 209 -6.31 -12.23 -30.32
C LEU A 209 -7.15 -11.29 -31.16
N GLU A 210 -6.55 -10.74 -32.21
CA GLU A 210 -7.31 -10.06 -33.27
C GLU A 210 -8.38 -11.04 -33.71
N ALA A 211 -9.65 -10.64 -33.54
CA ALA A 211 -10.74 -11.39 -34.11
C ALA A 211 -10.41 -11.58 -35.60
N PRO A 212 -10.56 -12.80 -36.16
CA PRO A 212 -10.34 -12.97 -37.59
C PRO A 212 -11.18 -11.92 -38.29
N ALA A 213 -10.53 -11.11 -39.13
CA ALA A 213 -11.17 -10.09 -39.93
C ALA A 213 -12.44 -10.73 -40.49
N GLN A 214 -13.60 -10.12 -40.21
CA GLN A 214 -14.82 -10.50 -40.89
C GLN A 214 -14.54 -10.26 -42.35
N ASP A 215 -14.14 -11.32 -43.06
CA ASP A 215 -13.99 -11.29 -44.50
C ASP A 215 -15.32 -10.77 -45.02
N THR A 216 -15.24 -9.54 -45.51
CA THR A 216 -16.32 -8.86 -46.19
C THR A 216 -16.77 -9.80 -47.29
N ALA A 217 -17.87 -10.50 -47.05
CA ALA A 217 -18.65 -11.12 -48.10
C ALA A 217 -19.21 -9.97 -48.95
N LYS A 218 -18.35 -9.40 -49.80
CA LYS A 218 -18.73 -8.75 -51.05
C LYS A 218 -19.40 -9.83 -51.89
N GLY A 219 -20.68 -10.05 -51.62
CA GLY A 219 -21.60 -10.71 -52.52
C GLY A 219 -21.81 -9.79 -53.71
N GLU A 220 -20.89 -9.92 -54.66
CA GLU A 220 -20.97 -9.54 -56.06
C GLU A 220 -22.42 -9.72 -56.59
N LYS A 221 -23.21 -8.64 -56.61
CA LYS A 221 -24.40 -8.58 -57.46
C LYS A 221 -23.91 -8.47 -58.89
N ARG A 222 -23.76 -9.63 -59.55
CA ARG A 222 -23.72 -9.71 -61.01
C ARG A 222 -25.02 -9.10 -61.57
N LYS A 223 -24.80 -8.35 -62.65
CA LYS A 223 -25.77 -7.60 -63.46
C LYS A 223 -26.99 -8.43 -63.84
#